data_AF-A0A2M7A264-F1
#
_entry.id   AF-A0A2M7A264-F1
#
_cell.length_a   1.000
_cell.length_b   1.000
_cell.length_c   1.000
_cell.angle_alpha   90.00
_cell.angle_beta   90.00
_cell.angle_gamma   90.00
#
_symmetry.space_group_name_H-M   'P 1'
#
loop_
_entity.id
_entity.type
_entity.pdbx_description
1 polymer ?
#
loop_
_entity_poly.entity_id
_entity_poly.type
_entity_poly.pdbx_seq_one_letter_code
_entity_poly.pdbx_strand_id
1 'polypeptide(L)'
;MAALEILQEIEQAGRTRYRARWGNRQVAAETPGQALDAIYEMGGQGDEGRTTVILLHRCGPDRFFSEREQTRLGELMSAFDDSHQGGASLSAAEETELEAMVEAELRASAERAAALAAESCR
;
A
#
# COMPACT_ATOMS: atom_id res chain seq x y z
N MET A 1 10.51 9.20 4.74
CA MET A 1 9.33 8.61 5.41
C MET A 1 9.47 7.10 5.35
N ALA A 2 9.19 6.39 6.44
CA ALA A 2 9.17 4.93 6.44
C ALA A 2 7.71 4.48 6.37
N ALA A 3 7.36 3.69 5.35
CA ALA A 3 6.03 3.13 5.20
C ALA A 3 5.87 1.90 6.10
N LEU A 4 4.68 1.74 6.68
CA LEU A 4 4.25 0.51 7.36
C LEU A 4 3.27 -0.21 6.45
N GLU A 5 3.58 -1.45 6.10
CA GLU A 5 2.72 -2.33 5.31
C GLU A 5 2.27 -3.50 6.19
N ILE A 6 0.99 -3.89 6.11
CA ILE A 6 0.49 -5.12 6.74
C ILE A 6 -0.20 -5.95 5.67
N LEU A 7 0.36 -7.12 5.37
CA LEU A 7 -0.12 -8.03 4.33
C LEU A 7 -0.67 -9.31 4.95
N GLN A 8 -1.76 -9.82 4.37
CA GLN A 8 -2.28 -11.14 4.73
C GLN A 8 -1.46 -12.23 4.03
N GLU A 9 -1.03 -13.23 4.80
CA GLU A 9 -0.33 -14.42 4.31
C GLU A 9 -1.17 -15.66 4.63
N ILE A 10 -1.44 -16.49 3.62
CA ILE A 10 -2.12 -17.77 3.80
C ILE A 10 -1.05 -18.84 3.96
N GLU A 11 -0.97 -19.46 5.14
CA GLU A 11 -0.06 -20.58 5.37
C GLU A 11 -0.57 -21.85 4.70
N GLN A 12 0.35 -22.80 4.45
CA GLN A 12 0.02 -24.11 3.84
C GLN A 12 -1.04 -24.90 4.63
N ALA A 13 -1.25 -24.58 5.91
CA ALA A 13 -2.28 -25.17 6.76
C ALA A 13 -3.65 -24.46 6.68
N GLY A 14 -3.83 -23.50 5.77
CA GLY A 14 -5.05 -22.68 5.66
C GLY A 14 -5.22 -21.65 6.78
N ARG A 15 -4.19 -21.49 7.64
CA ARG A 15 -4.18 -20.48 8.70
C ARG A 15 -3.76 -19.14 8.10
N THR A 16 -4.52 -18.10 8.43
CA THR A 16 -4.17 -16.73 8.05
C THR A 16 -3.16 -16.19 9.05
N ARG A 17 -2.04 -15.68 8.54
CA ARG A 17 -1.10 -14.83 9.28
C ARG A 17 -1.08 -13.44 8.67
N TYR A 18 -0.60 -12.48 9.43
CA TYR A 18 -0.42 -11.11 8.99
C TYR A 18 1.04 -10.72 9.15
N ARG A 19 1.66 -10.23 8.07
CA ARG A 19 3.04 -9.76 8.08
C ARG A 19 3.06 -8.25 8.03
N ALA A 20 3.58 -7.63 9.09
CA ALA A 20 3.89 -6.20 9.11
C ALA A 20 5.34 -5.96 8.67
N ARG A 21 5.56 -4.93 7.84
CA ARG A 21 6.88 -4.48 7.37
C ARG A 21 7.05 -2.99 7.62
N TRP A 22 8.15 -2.60 8.26
CA TRP A 22 8.49 -1.21 8.52
C TRP A 22 9.98 -0.97 8.25
N GLY A 23 10.28 -0.31 7.13
CA GLY A 23 11.67 -0.15 6.67
C GLY A 23 12.32 -1.51 6.41
N ASN A 24 13.39 -1.84 7.15
CA ASN A 24 14.08 -3.13 7.07
C ASN A 24 13.59 -4.16 8.10
N ARG A 25 12.54 -3.83 8.87
CA ARG A 25 11.99 -4.68 9.92
C ARG A 25 10.74 -5.37 9.42
N GLN A 26 10.53 -6.60 9.85
CA GLN A 26 9.32 -7.35 9.54
C GLN A 26 8.94 -8.28 10.69
N VAL A 27 7.65 -8.47 10.89
CA VAL A 27 7.09 -9.40 11.88
C VAL A 27 5.86 -10.07 11.33
N ALA A 28 5.62 -11.32 11.70
CA ALA A 28 4.38 -12.02 11.39
C ALA A 28 3.63 -12.33 12.68
N ALA A 29 2.32 -12.11 12.69
CA ALA A 29 1.45 -12.40 13.83
C ALA A 29 0.10 -12.99 13.38
N GLU A 30 -0.73 -13.41 14.32
CA GLU A 30 -2.03 -14.03 14.02
C GLU A 30 -3.10 -13.01 13.65
N THR A 31 -2.97 -11.77 14.12
CA THR A 31 -3.88 -10.67 13.79
C THR A 31 -3.11 -9.44 13.28
N PRO A 32 -3.75 -8.57 12.49
CA PRO A 32 -3.14 -7.31 12.06
C PRO A 32 -2.71 -6.45 13.24
N GLY A 33 -3.53 -6.41 14.30
CA GLY A 33 -3.23 -5.66 15.53
C GLY A 33 -1.98 -6.18 16.23
N GLN A 34 -1.85 -7.50 16.38
CA GLN A 34 -0.62 -8.08 16.96
C GLN A 34 0.61 -7.83 16.08
N ALA A 35 0.46 -7.83 14.75
CA ALA A 35 1.56 -7.52 13.86
C ALA A 35 2.00 -6.05 13.99
N LEU A 36 1.04 -5.13 14.19
CA LEU A 36 1.30 -3.72 14.46
C LEU A 36 1.99 -3.52 15.82
N ASP A 37 1.46 -4.12 16.88
CA ASP A 37 2.03 -4.01 18.22
C ASP A 37 3.48 -4.54 18.22
N ALA A 38 3.70 -5.71 17.62
CA ALA A 38 5.01 -6.34 17.60
C ALA A 38 6.03 -5.58 16.72
N ILE A 39 5.62 -4.99 15.59
CA ILE A 39 6.54 -4.17 14.76
C ILE A 39 6.84 -2.83 15.45
N TYR A 40 5.89 -2.28 16.21
CA TYR A 40 6.07 -1.08 17.00
C TYR A 40 6.99 -1.32 18.21
N GLU A 41 6.87 -2.45 18.89
CA GLU A 41 7.79 -2.87 19.97
C GLU A 41 9.20 -3.13 19.45
N MET A 42 9.35 -3.81 18.29
CA MET A 42 10.63 -3.92 17.57
C MET A 42 11.15 -2.56 17.07
N GLY A 43 10.27 -1.56 17.00
CA GLY A 43 10.54 -0.13 16.85
C GLY A 43 11.68 0.34 17.74
N GLY A 44 11.76 -0.21 18.95
CA GLY A 44 12.74 0.12 19.96
C GLY A 44 12.45 1.48 20.59
N GLN A 45 12.54 1.51 21.91
CA GLN A 45 12.38 2.62 22.86
C GLN A 45 13.36 3.80 22.64
N GLY A 46 13.90 4.02 21.45
CA GLY A 46 14.84 5.08 21.11
C GLY A 46 14.19 6.40 20.70
N ASP A 47 12.86 6.49 20.77
CA ASP A 47 12.08 7.65 20.34
C ASP A 47 11.02 8.01 21.41
N GLU A 48 11.41 7.91 22.69
CA GLU A 48 10.63 8.41 23.82
C GLU A 48 10.23 9.88 23.55
N GLY A 49 8.99 10.08 23.11
CA GLY A 49 8.45 11.40 22.76
C GLY A 49 8.02 11.60 21.30
N ARG A 50 8.18 10.62 20.38
CA ARG A 50 7.61 10.73 19.03
C ARG A 50 6.23 10.09 18.95
N THR A 51 5.21 10.94 18.79
CA THR A 51 3.86 10.51 18.41
C THR A 51 3.90 9.88 17.02
N THR A 52 3.66 8.57 16.95
CA THR A 52 3.47 7.89 15.66
C THR A 52 2.00 7.95 15.30
N VAL A 53 1.68 8.64 14.19
CA VAL A 53 0.32 8.70 13.64
C VAL A 53 0.18 7.63 12.57
N ILE A 54 -0.78 6.73 12.75
CA ILE A 54 -1.15 5.72 11.75
C ILE A 54 -2.41 6.20 11.06
N LEU A 55 -2.32 6.52 9.77
CA LEU A 55 -3.48 6.86 8.95
C LEU A 55 -3.94 5.62 8.18
N LEU A 56 -5.11 5.10 8.54
CA LEU A 56 -5.81 4.11 7.73
C LEU A 56 -6.68 4.83 6.72
N HIS A 57 -6.17 4.99 5.50
CA HIS A 57 -6.94 5.54 4.39
C HIS A 57 -7.43 4.40 3.50
N ARG A 58 -8.74 4.33 3.28
CA ARG A 58 -9.32 3.42 2.30
C ARG A 58 -9.13 4.07 0.93
N CYS A 59 -8.13 3.62 0.17
CA CYS A 59 -7.89 4.10 -1.19
C CYS A 59 -9.16 3.86 -2.03
N GLY A 60 -9.79 4.96 -2.42
CA GLY A 60 -10.93 5.02 -3.30
C GLY A 60 -10.76 6.23 -4.21
N PRO A 61 -11.67 6.42 -5.17
CA PRO A 61 -11.59 7.55 -6.07
C PRO A 61 -11.77 8.84 -5.27
N ASP A 62 -10.94 9.82 -5.55
CA ASP A 62 -10.91 11.09 -4.86
C ASP A 62 -10.50 12.23 -5.80
N ARG A 63 -10.21 13.41 -5.23
CA ARG A 63 -9.83 14.59 -6.02
C ARG A 63 -8.42 14.51 -6.62
N PHE A 64 -7.58 13.63 -6.11
CA PHE A 64 -6.18 13.43 -6.53
C PHE A 64 -6.07 12.28 -7.54
N PHE A 65 -6.95 11.28 -7.46
CA PHE A 65 -7.08 10.22 -8.45
C PHE A 65 -8.54 9.87 -8.71
N SER A 66 -9.03 10.19 -9.91
CA SER A 66 -10.45 10.09 -10.24
C SER A 66 -10.92 8.64 -10.39
N GLU A 67 -12.23 8.43 -10.29
CA GLU A 67 -12.85 7.13 -10.55
C GLU A 67 -12.51 6.59 -11.94
N ARG A 68 -12.49 7.46 -12.96
CA ARG A 68 -12.11 7.06 -14.32
C ARG A 68 -10.67 6.57 -14.40
N GLU A 69 -9.75 7.25 -13.72
CA GLU A 69 -8.33 6.84 -13.67
C GLU A 69 -8.18 5.53 -12.90
N GLN A 70 -8.89 5.38 -11.79
CA GLN A 70 -8.87 4.16 -11.00
C GLN A 70 -9.44 2.95 -11.74
N THR A 71 -10.56 3.12 -12.46
CA THR A 71 -11.11 2.06 -13.32
C THR A 71 -10.10 1.67 -14.39
N ARG A 72 -9.52 2.64 -15.09
CA ARG A 72 -8.57 2.37 -16.17
C ARG A 72 -7.29 1.69 -15.67
N LEU A 73 -6.76 2.11 -14.52
CA LEU A 73 -5.61 1.45 -13.89
C LEU A 73 -5.96 0.00 -13.51
N GLY A 74 -7.16 -0.24 -12.96
CA GLY A 74 -7.62 -1.60 -12.62
C GLY A 74 -7.75 -2.52 -13.83
N GLU A 75 -8.23 -2.01 -14.97
CA GLU A 75 -8.27 -2.74 -16.24
C GLU A 75 -6.86 -3.13 -16.71
N LEU A 76 -5.92 -2.19 -16.71
CA LEU A 76 -4.54 -2.41 -17.14
C LEU A 76 -3.80 -3.38 -16.20
N MET A 77 -4.01 -3.28 -14.89
CA MET A 77 -3.44 -4.21 -13.91
C MET A 77 -4.01 -5.63 -14.08
N SER A 78 -5.30 -5.76 -14.36
CA SER A 78 -5.92 -7.06 -14.61
C SER A 78 -5.34 -7.70 -15.88
N ALA A 79 -5.20 -6.92 -16.95
CA ALA A 79 -4.56 -7.37 -18.19
C ALA A 79 -3.06 -7.69 -17.99
N PHE A 80 -2.36 -6.94 -17.13
CA PHE A 80 -0.99 -7.23 -16.73
C PHE A 80 -0.88 -8.57 -16.00
N ASP A 81 -1.74 -8.82 -15.02
CA ASP A 81 -1.79 -10.07 -14.26
C ASP A 81 -2.12 -11.27 -15.16
N ASP A 82 -3.07 -11.11 -16.08
CA ASP A 82 -3.43 -12.13 -17.06
C ASP A 82 -2.24 -12.46 -17.98
N SER A 83 -1.49 -11.44 -18.44
CA SER A 83 -0.28 -11.64 -19.24
C SER A 83 0.82 -12.40 -18.49
N HIS A 84 0.94 -12.18 -17.18
CA HIS A 84 1.92 -12.87 -16.33
C HIS A 84 1.55 -14.34 -16.08
N GLN A 85 0.25 -14.67 -16.04
CA GLN A 85 -0.23 -16.04 -15.83
C GLN A 85 -0.25 -16.89 -17.11
N GLY A 86 0.29 -16.39 -18.22
CA GLY A 86 0.40 -17.10 -19.50
C GLY A 86 -0.60 -16.64 -20.56
N GLY A 87 -1.30 -15.53 -20.32
CA GLY A 87 -2.13 -14.84 -21.31
C GLY A 87 -1.31 -14.01 -22.31
N ALA A 88 -2.02 -13.39 -23.26
CA ALA A 88 -1.43 -12.47 -24.23
C ALA A 88 -0.70 -11.31 -23.53
N SER A 89 0.47 -10.94 -24.02
CA SER A 89 1.21 -9.79 -23.52
C SER A 89 0.46 -8.49 -23.78
N LEU A 90 0.59 -7.54 -22.84
CA LEU A 90 0.20 -6.16 -23.09
C LEU A 90 0.92 -5.63 -24.32
N SER A 91 0.25 -4.78 -25.09
CA SER A 91 0.91 -4.02 -26.15
C SER A 91 1.84 -2.98 -25.53
N ALA A 92 2.87 -2.56 -26.27
CA ALA A 92 3.79 -1.51 -25.82
C ALA A 92 3.08 -0.18 -25.45
N ALA A 93 1.93 0.09 -26.08
CA ALA A 93 1.11 1.25 -25.75
C ALA A 93 0.42 1.08 -24.38
N GLU A 94 -0.10 -0.11 -24.08
CA GLU A 94 -0.72 -0.42 -22.80
C GLU A 94 0.30 -0.50 -21.66
N GLU A 95 1.50 -1.01 -21.90
CA GLU A 95 2.60 -0.98 -20.92
C GLU A 95 2.99 0.48 -20.57
N THR A 96 3.13 1.32 -21.58
CA THR A 96 3.44 2.75 -21.39
C THR A 96 2.30 3.46 -20.64
N GLU A 97 1.05 3.13 -20.96
CA GLU A 97 -0.11 3.67 -20.28
C GLU A 97 -0.15 3.21 -18.82
N LEU A 98 0.10 1.92 -18.55
CA LEU A 98 0.14 1.36 -17.21
C LEU A 98 1.22 2.02 -16.35
N GLU A 99 2.44 2.18 -16.87
CA GLU A 99 3.52 2.87 -16.16
C GLU A 99 3.15 4.31 -15.82
N ALA A 100 2.58 5.06 -16.78
CA ALA A 100 2.14 6.42 -16.55
C ALA A 100 1.01 6.51 -15.50
N MET A 101 0.09 5.55 -15.49
CA MET A 101 -1.02 5.49 -14.54
C MET A 101 -0.55 5.13 -13.12
N VAL A 102 0.42 4.22 -12.99
CA VAL A 102 1.05 3.88 -11.71
C VAL A 102 1.78 5.09 -11.11
N GLU A 103 2.56 5.82 -11.93
CA GLU A 103 3.22 7.06 -11.50
C GLU A 103 2.21 8.14 -11.09
N ALA A 104 1.09 8.26 -11.82
CA ALA A 104 0.02 9.18 -11.47
C ALA A 104 -0.63 8.84 -10.11
N GLU A 105 -0.93 7.57 -9.85
CA GLU A 105 -1.50 7.13 -8.56
C GLU A 105 -0.49 7.29 -7.41
N LEU A 106 0.80 7.05 -7.65
CA LEU A 106 1.85 7.26 -6.65
C LEU A 106 1.94 8.73 -6.23
N ARG A 107 1.91 9.64 -7.20
CA ARG A 107 1.86 11.09 -6.93
C ARG A 107 0.58 11.48 -6.20
N ALA A 108 -0.58 10.97 -6.62
CA ALA A 108 -1.85 11.23 -5.94
C ALA A 108 -1.84 10.75 -4.47
N SER A 109 -1.22 9.60 -4.20
CA SER A 109 -1.01 9.09 -2.84
C SER A 109 -0.14 10.03 -1.98
N ALA A 110 0.95 10.57 -2.54
CA ALA A 110 1.78 11.54 -1.86
C ALA A 110 1.04 12.85 -1.57
N GLU A 111 0.25 13.36 -2.52
CA GLU A 111 -0.57 14.57 -2.36
C GLU A 111 -1.66 14.38 -1.30
N ARG A 112 -2.32 13.22 -1.28
CA ARG A 112 -3.26 12.83 -0.21
C ARG A 112 -2.61 12.87 1.16
N ALA A 113 -1.46 12.22 1.30
CA ALA A 113 -0.74 12.17 2.57
C ALA A 113 -0.34 13.57 3.05
N ALA A 114 0.12 14.43 2.14
CA ALA A 114 0.47 15.81 2.44
C ALA A 114 -0.75 16.64 2.88
N ALA A 115 -1.90 16.48 2.20
CA ALA A 115 -3.14 17.17 2.58
C ALA A 115 -3.63 16.76 3.97
N LEU A 116 -3.64 15.46 4.27
CA LEU A 116 -4.02 14.93 5.59
C LEU A 116 -3.07 15.40 6.70
N ALA A 117 -1.77 15.45 6.43
CA ALA A 117 -0.78 15.97 7.37
C ALA A 117 -1.00 17.47 7.66
N ALA A 118 -1.35 18.26 6.64
CA ALA A 118 -1.64 19.69 6.80
C ALA A 118 -2.93 19.96 7.60
N GLU A 119 -3.95 19.11 7.44
CA GLU A 119 -5.19 19.17 8.24
C GLU A 119 -4.96 18.80 9.71
N SER A 120 -4.03 17.88 10.00
CA SER A 120 -3.72 17.41 11.35
C SER A 120 -2.86 18.37 12.19
N CYS A 121 -2.32 19.44 11.58
CA CYS A 121 -1.45 20.44 12.24
C CYS A 121 -2.19 21.76 12.55
N ARG A 122 -3.52 21.80 12.41
CA ARG A 122 -4.38 22.92 12.81
C ARG A 122 -5.00 22.67 14.18
#